data_AF-A0A8J3TGL6-F1
#
_entry.id   AF-A0A8J3TGL6-F1
#
_cell.length_a   1.000
_cell.length_b   1.000
_cell.length_c   1.000
_cell.angle_alpha   90.00
_cell.angle_beta   90.00
_cell.angle_gamma   90.00
#
_symmetry.space_group_name_H-M   'P 1'
#
loop_
_entity.id
_entity.type
_entity.pdbx_description
1 polymer ?
#
loop_
_entity_poly.entity_id
_entity_poly.type
_entity_poly.pdbx_seq_one_letter_code
_entity_poly.pdbx_strand_id
1 'polypeptide(L)'
;MGEIDPKESFALMLTDFEYLQKSIDKFDAQRFAIKNWAVTSSGAILAVAYGSRRPIVGIGGVLIVLFFGFLEIIYLEMQVSVIERSNQLEGLINRARAEKNSPPEYVFGIGQAFAKSFSFHRVPKLIFRMGRIHITSFYLGLLLAMLLGTFGVLLV
;
A
#
# COMPACT_ATOMS: atom_id res chain seq x y z
N MET A 1 1.81 23.07 -30.00
CA MET A 1 2.05 22.94 -28.54
C MET A 1 2.96 24.08 -28.18
N GLY A 2 2.47 25.05 -27.40
CA GLY A 2 3.32 26.18 -26.97
C GLY A 2 4.43 25.66 -26.07
N GLU A 3 5.66 26.16 -26.26
CA GLU A 3 6.74 25.94 -25.30
C GLU A 3 6.27 26.45 -23.93
N ILE A 4 6.17 25.54 -22.97
CA ILE A 4 5.90 25.90 -21.57
C ILE A 4 7.13 26.66 -21.07
N ASP A 5 6.93 27.82 -20.45
CA ASP A 5 8.01 28.60 -19.85
C ASP A 5 8.81 27.69 -18.89
N PRO A 6 10.15 27.60 -19.00
CA PRO A 6 10.98 26.82 -18.09
C PRO A 6 10.67 27.03 -16.60
N LYS A 7 10.24 28.24 -16.21
CA LYS A 7 9.82 28.54 -14.83
C LYS A 7 8.49 27.88 -14.46
N GLU A 8 7.54 27.89 -15.37
CA GLU A 8 6.21 27.29 -15.19
C GLU A 8 6.32 25.77 -15.10
N SER A 9 7.10 25.15 -15.99
CA SER A 9 7.38 23.72 -15.97
C SER A 9 8.08 23.29 -14.67
N PHE A 10 9.05 24.06 -14.17
CA PHE A 10 9.68 23.79 -12.89
C PHE A 10 8.71 23.89 -11.70
N ALA A 11 7.81 24.87 -11.70
CA ALA A 11 6.77 25.01 -10.68
C ALA A 11 5.77 23.84 -10.71
N LEU A 12 5.41 23.35 -11.90
CA LEU A 12 4.58 22.16 -12.07
C LEU A 12 5.28 20.89 -11.55
N MET A 13 6.58 20.72 -11.81
CA MET A 13 7.36 19.60 -11.26
C MET A 13 7.38 19.61 -9.72
N LEU A 14 7.58 20.77 -9.09
CA LEU A 14 7.55 20.89 -7.64
C LEU A 14 6.16 20.56 -7.07
N THR A 15 5.10 21.05 -7.72
CA THR A 15 3.72 20.76 -7.32
C THR A 15 3.39 19.26 -7.43
N ASP A 16 3.79 18.63 -8.53
CA ASP A 16 3.66 17.18 -8.72
C ASP A 16 4.43 16.42 -7.63
N PHE A 17 5.65 16.86 -7.30
CA PHE A 17 6.49 16.22 -6.30
C PHE A 17 5.87 16.28 -4.90
N GLU A 18 5.39 17.46 -4.48
CA GLU A 18 4.69 17.63 -3.20
C GLU A 18 3.44 16.76 -3.12
N TYR A 19 2.68 16.64 -4.21
CA TYR A 19 1.50 15.79 -4.26
C TYR A 19 1.87 14.30 -4.11
N LEU A 20 2.95 13.85 -4.77
CA LEU A 20 3.42 12.46 -4.67
C LEU A 20 3.90 12.15 -3.25
N GLN A 21 4.63 13.05 -2.60
CA GLN A 21 5.04 12.89 -1.20
C GLN A 21 3.81 12.75 -0.27
N LYS A 22 2.83 13.65 -0.38
CA LYS A 22 1.56 13.57 0.38
C LYS A 22 0.82 12.26 0.12
N SER A 23 0.89 11.75 -1.11
CA SER A 23 0.27 10.48 -1.48
C SER A 23 0.97 9.29 -0.83
N ILE A 24 2.31 9.31 -0.74
CA ILE A 24 3.09 8.27 -0.03
C ILE A 24 2.67 8.23 1.44
N ASP A 25 2.65 9.37 2.12
CA ASP A 25 2.25 9.47 3.53
C ASP A 25 0.83 8.95 3.75
N LYS A 26 -0.09 9.31 2.85
CA LYS A 26 -1.48 8.81 2.87
C LYS A 26 -1.53 7.30 2.74
N PHE A 27 -0.75 6.70 1.85
CA PHE A 27 -0.73 5.24 1.70
C PHE A 27 -0.14 4.54 2.91
N ASP A 28 0.90 5.08 3.54
CA ASP A 28 1.44 4.52 4.79
C ASP A 28 0.42 4.58 5.92
N ALA A 29 -0.28 5.71 6.07
CA ALA A 29 -1.36 5.85 7.06
C ALA A 29 -2.50 4.84 6.82
N GLN A 30 -2.92 4.66 5.56
CA GLN A 30 -3.95 3.67 5.20
C GLN A 30 -3.49 2.24 5.48
N ARG A 31 -2.23 1.90 5.18
CA ARG A 31 -1.67 0.57 5.49
C ARG A 31 -1.63 0.29 6.99
N PHE A 32 -1.29 1.29 7.81
CA PHE A 32 -1.35 1.17 9.26
C PHE A 32 -2.80 0.97 9.75
N ALA A 33 -3.75 1.74 9.20
CA ALA A 33 -5.16 1.58 9.51
C ALA A 33 -5.70 0.18 9.14
N ILE A 34 -5.31 -0.34 7.97
CA ILE A 34 -5.66 -1.70 7.51
C ILE A 34 -5.21 -2.76 8.53
N LYS A 35 -3.98 -2.68 9.04
CA LYS A 35 -3.48 -3.62 10.07
C LYS A 35 -4.28 -3.54 11.36
N ASN A 36 -4.59 -2.32 11.83
CA ASN A 36 -5.40 -2.14 13.03
C ASN A 36 -6.81 -2.72 12.86
N TRP A 37 -7.44 -2.47 11.71
CA TRP A 37 -8.76 -3.04 11.38
C TRP A 37 -8.71 -4.56 11.26
N ALA A 38 -7.64 -5.12 10.70
CA ALA A 38 -7.43 -6.57 10.65
C ALA A 38 -7.44 -7.18 12.06
N VAL A 39 -6.62 -6.64 12.97
CA VAL A 39 -6.48 -7.13 14.35
C VAL A 39 -7.77 -6.96 15.16
N THR A 40 -8.39 -5.78 15.08
CA THR A 40 -9.62 -5.50 15.84
C THR A 40 -10.79 -6.34 15.35
N SER A 41 -10.98 -6.46 14.04
CA SER A 41 -12.07 -7.26 13.47
C SER A 41 -11.86 -8.75 13.72
N SER A 42 -10.64 -9.27 13.54
CA SER A 42 -10.33 -10.67 13.81
C SER A 42 -10.50 -11.01 15.30
N GLY A 43 -10.04 -10.13 16.20
CA GLY A 43 -10.22 -10.28 17.64
C GLY A 43 -11.69 -10.26 18.06
N ALA A 44 -12.49 -9.34 17.50
CA ALA A 44 -13.92 -9.28 17.76
C ALA A 44 -14.64 -10.56 17.29
N ILE A 45 -14.34 -11.06 16.09
CA ILE A 45 -14.92 -12.31 15.59
C ILE A 45 -14.53 -13.49 16.48
N LEU A 46 -13.27 -13.54 16.93
CA LEU A 46 -12.82 -14.61 17.80
C LEU A 46 -13.54 -14.56 19.16
N ALA A 47 -13.72 -13.38 19.74
CA ALA A 47 -14.48 -13.20 20.98
C ALA A 47 -15.94 -13.67 20.82
N VAL A 48 -16.59 -13.35 19.70
CA VAL A 48 -17.95 -13.82 19.39
C VAL A 48 -17.97 -15.35 19.20
N ALA A 49 -16.96 -15.93 18.55
CA ALA A 49 -16.86 -17.37 18.36
C ALA A 49 -16.77 -18.11 19.71
N TYR A 50 -15.95 -17.62 20.64
CA TYR A 50 -15.87 -18.14 22.01
C TYR A 50 -17.17 -17.95 22.78
N GLY A 51 -17.76 -16.75 22.76
CA GLY A 51 -19.01 -16.46 23.48
C GLY A 51 -20.20 -17.29 22.99
N SER A 52 -20.23 -17.60 21.70
CA SER A 52 -21.30 -18.42 21.08
C SER A 52 -20.99 -19.91 21.02
N ARG A 53 -19.76 -20.34 21.37
CA ARG A 53 -19.24 -21.71 21.19
C ARG A 53 -19.43 -22.25 19.77
N ARG A 54 -19.35 -21.37 18.78
CA ARG A 54 -19.52 -21.72 17.36
C ARG A 54 -18.19 -21.54 16.63
N PRO A 55 -17.41 -22.62 16.45
CA PRO A 55 -16.10 -22.54 15.80
C PRO A 55 -16.21 -22.04 14.34
N ILE A 56 -17.35 -22.29 13.68
CA ILE A 56 -17.60 -21.78 12.33
C ILE A 56 -17.58 -20.25 12.24
N VAL A 57 -17.88 -19.54 13.33
CA VAL A 57 -17.76 -18.07 13.39
C VAL A 57 -16.28 -17.66 13.33
N GLY A 58 -15.38 -18.44 13.94
CA GLY A 58 -13.93 -18.22 13.88
C GLY A 58 -13.34 -18.31 12.47
N ILE A 59 -13.91 -19.17 11.60
CA ILE A 59 -13.53 -19.24 10.18
C ILE A 59 -13.79 -17.91 9.46
N GLY A 60 -14.85 -17.18 9.83
CA GLY A 60 -15.11 -15.84 9.32
C GLY A 60 -13.96 -14.87 9.60
N GLY A 61 -13.28 -15.02 10.74
CA GLY A 61 -12.13 -14.21 11.09
C GLY A 61 -10.90 -14.54 10.23
N VAL A 62 -10.72 -15.80 9.82
CA VAL A 62 -9.68 -16.18 8.84
C VAL A 62 -9.91 -15.47 7.51
N LEU A 63 -11.16 -15.44 7.02
CA LEU A 63 -11.51 -14.73 5.79
C LEU A 63 -11.27 -13.21 5.90
N ILE A 64 -11.58 -12.61 7.05
CA ILE A 64 -11.30 -11.20 7.34
C ILE A 64 -9.79 -10.91 7.26
N VAL A 65 -8.95 -11.76 7.86
CA VAL A 65 -7.50 -11.59 7.83
C VAL A 65 -6.96 -11.67 6.39
N LEU A 66 -7.46 -12.62 5.59
CA LEU A 66 -7.11 -12.73 4.17
C LEU A 66 -7.53 -11.50 3.36
N PHE A 67 -8.74 -10.99 3.61
CA PHE A 67 -9.27 -9.80 2.95
C PHE A 67 -8.42 -8.56 3.25
N PHE A 68 -8.08 -8.31 4.52
CA PHE A 68 -7.21 -7.18 4.87
C PHE A 68 -5.78 -7.36 4.35
N GLY A 69 -5.25 -8.59 4.35
CA GLY A 69 -3.96 -8.89 3.73
C GLY A 69 -3.95 -8.57 2.24
N PHE A 70 -5.02 -8.90 1.53
CA PHE A 70 -5.20 -8.55 0.12
C PHE A 70 -5.28 -7.03 -0.10
N LEU A 71 -6.04 -6.31 0.74
CA LEU A 71 -6.08 -4.85 0.68
C LEU A 71 -4.70 -4.23 0.92
N GLU A 72 -3.94 -4.68 1.92
CA GLU A 72 -2.60 -4.14 2.15
C GLU A 72 -1.68 -4.33 0.94
N ILE A 73 -1.78 -5.46 0.23
CA ILE A 73 -1.03 -5.70 -1.00
C ILE A 73 -1.38 -4.67 -2.09
N ILE A 74 -2.67 -4.36 -2.28
CA ILE A 74 -3.10 -3.33 -3.26
C ILE A 74 -2.48 -1.98 -2.91
N TYR A 75 -2.62 -1.55 -1.65
CA TYR A 75 -2.10 -0.27 -1.20
C TYR A 75 -0.56 -0.20 -1.29
N LEU A 76 0.10 -1.32 -1.03
CA LEU A 76 1.54 -1.46 -1.16
C LEU A 76 2.00 -1.32 -2.63
N GLU A 77 1.26 -1.86 -3.59
CA GLU A 77 1.58 -1.71 -5.02
C GLU A 77 1.40 -0.26 -5.48
N MET A 78 0.31 0.39 -5.04
CA MET A 78 0.07 1.81 -5.31
C MET A 78 1.20 2.67 -4.74
N GLN A 79 1.61 2.42 -3.50
CA GLN A 79 2.71 3.13 -2.85
C GLN A 79 4.03 2.97 -3.63
N VAL A 80 4.36 1.76 -4.10
CA VAL A 80 5.57 1.54 -4.92
C VAL A 80 5.53 2.37 -6.19
N SER A 81 4.39 2.43 -6.87
CA SER A 81 4.24 3.17 -8.12
C SER A 81 4.40 4.68 -7.91
N VAL A 82 3.86 5.21 -6.81
CA VAL A 82 4.05 6.62 -6.42
C VAL A 82 5.50 6.91 -6.03
N ILE A 83 6.17 6.03 -5.28
CA ILE A 83 7.59 6.18 -4.94
C ILE A 83 8.47 6.16 -6.20
N GLU A 84 8.21 5.24 -7.13
CA GLU A 84 8.96 5.15 -8.40
C GLU A 84 8.84 6.46 -9.17
N ARG A 85 7.63 7.03 -9.27
CA ARG A 85 7.39 8.32 -9.92
C ARG A 85 8.02 9.49 -9.16
N SER A 86 7.96 9.48 -7.83
CA SER A 86 8.57 10.52 -6.98
C SER A 86 10.09 10.59 -7.21
N ASN A 87 10.76 9.44 -7.24
CA ASN A 87 12.21 9.36 -7.48
C ASN A 87 12.58 9.81 -8.91
N GLN A 88 11.75 9.47 -9.91
CA GLN A 88 11.94 9.95 -11.28
C GLN A 88 11.83 11.48 -11.36
N LEU A 89 10.84 12.04 -10.67
CA LEU A 89 10.58 13.48 -10.67
C LEU A 89 11.68 14.24 -9.92
N GLU A 90 12.19 13.71 -8.82
CA GLU A 90 13.35 14.24 -8.12
C GLU A 90 14.58 14.29 -9.04
N GLY A 91 14.81 13.24 -9.84
CA GLY A 91 15.86 13.22 -10.86
C GLY A 91 15.67 14.28 -11.95
N LEU A 92 14.43 14.55 -12.38
CA LEU A 92 14.11 15.61 -13.35
C LEU A 92 14.31 17.01 -12.75
N ILE A 93 13.90 17.23 -11.51
CA ILE A 93 14.09 18.50 -10.78
C ILE A 93 15.58 18.80 -10.62
N ASN A 94 16.39 17.79 -10.25
CA ASN A 94 17.83 17.95 -10.10
C ASN A 94 18.52 18.29 -11.43
N ARG A 95 18.11 17.66 -12.54
CA ARG A 95 18.58 18.01 -13.89
C ARG A 95 18.15 19.41 -14.32
N ALA A 96 16.88 19.76 -14.10
CA ALA A 96 16.36 21.09 -14.43
C ALA A 96 17.10 22.20 -13.69
N ARG A 97 17.47 21.96 -12.41
CA ARG A 97 18.27 22.89 -11.61
C ARG A 97 19.71 23.04 -12.16
N ALA A 98 20.33 21.95 -12.61
CA ALA A 98 21.69 21.96 -13.14
C ALA A 98 21.78 22.64 -14.52
N GLU A 99 20.82 22.34 -15.40
CA GLU A 99 20.82 22.80 -16.80
C GLU A 99 20.10 24.14 -17.01
N LYS A 100 19.42 24.65 -15.97
CA LYS A 100 18.55 25.86 -16.00
C LYS A 100 17.47 25.82 -17.07
N ASN A 101 17.16 24.64 -17.59
CA ASN A 101 16.16 24.39 -18.62
C ASN A 101 15.24 23.26 -18.17
N SER A 102 14.05 23.22 -18.75
CA SER A 102 13.13 22.11 -18.50
C SER A 102 13.56 20.88 -19.30
N PRO A 103 13.75 19.71 -18.66
CA PRO A 103 14.06 18.49 -19.38
C PRO A 103 12.90 18.13 -20.32
N PRO A 104 13.17 17.82 -21.59
CA PRO A 104 12.14 17.51 -22.60
C PRO A 104 11.34 16.24 -22.28
N GLU A 105 11.85 15.42 -21.36
CA GLU A 105 11.23 14.18 -20.88
C GLU A 105 10.08 14.43 -19.90
N TYR A 106 9.92 15.65 -19.37
CA TYR A 106 8.87 15.93 -18.41
C TYR A 106 7.49 16.05 -19.07
N VAL A 107 6.55 15.26 -18.57
CA VAL A 107 5.13 15.36 -18.92
C VAL A 107 4.33 15.46 -17.62
N PHE A 108 3.66 16.60 -17.42
CA PHE A 108 2.77 16.81 -16.28
C PHE A 108 1.63 15.79 -16.28
N GLY A 109 1.31 15.27 -15.10
CA GLY A 109 0.19 14.34 -14.96
C GLY A 109 0.31 13.46 -13.74
N ILE A 110 -0.39 13.83 -12.67
CA ILE A 110 -0.53 13.05 -11.44
C ILE A 110 -1.04 11.62 -11.73
N GLY A 111 -1.91 11.48 -12.72
CA GLY A 111 -2.43 10.19 -13.17
C GLY A 111 -1.34 9.22 -13.66
N GLN A 112 -0.16 9.70 -14.07
CA GLN A 112 0.93 8.84 -14.51
C GLN A 112 1.52 8.00 -13.36
N ALA A 113 1.43 8.49 -12.11
CA ALA A 113 1.83 7.74 -10.93
C ALA A 113 0.90 6.54 -10.65
N PHE A 114 -0.33 6.61 -11.15
CA PHE A 114 -1.37 5.60 -11.00
C PHE A 114 -1.68 4.85 -12.31
N ALA A 115 -1.08 5.26 -13.43
CA ALA A 115 -1.36 4.72 -14.76
C ALA A 115 -0.92 3.25 -14.89
N LYS A 116 0.06 2.81 -14.10
CA LYS A 116 0.29 1.39 -13.87
C LYS A 116 -0.82 0.87 -12.96
N SER A 117 -1.95 0.46 -13.56
CA SER A 117 -3.02 -0.28 -12.90
C SER A 117 -2.45 -1.44 -12.08
N PHE A 118 -3.07 -1.72 -10.93
CA PHE A 118 -2.79 -2.89 -10.10
C PHE A 118 -2.62 -4.14 -10.98
N SER A 119 -1.50 -4.84 -10.83
CA SER A 119 -1.18 -6.02 -11.63
C SER A 119 -1.01 -7.22 -10.72
N PHE A 120 -1.99 -8.15 -10.78
CA PHE A 120 -1.93 -9.42 -10.05
C PHE A 120 -0.62 -10.19 -10.28
N HIS A 121 0.02 -10.04 -11.44
CA HIS A 121 1.30 -10.67 -11.75
C HIS A 121 2.48 -10.13 -10.92
N ARG A 122 2.37 -8.93 -10.34
CA ARG A 122 3.40 -8.31 -9.49
C ARG A 122 3.25 -8.66 -8.01
N VAL A 123 2.07 -9.14 -7.62
CA VAL A 123 1.74 -9.51 -6.23
C VAL A 123 2.73 -10.52 -5.63
N PRO A 124 3.09 -11.65 -6.29
CA PRO A 124 4.05 -12.59 -5.72
C PRO A 124 5.41 -11.92 -5.48
N LYS A 125 5.88 -11.13 -6.45
CA LYS A 125 7.16 -10.42 -6.36
C LYS A 125 7.16 -9.36 -5.24
N LEU A 126 6.02 -8.76 -4.94
CA LEU A 126 5.85 -7.79 -3.84
C LEU A 126 5.87 -8.47 -2.47
N ILE A 127 5.25 -9.65 -2.34
CA ILE A 127 5.20 -10.45 -1.11
C ILE A 127 6.56 -11.07 -0.77
N PHE A 128 7.27 -11.60 -1.78
CA PHE A 128 8.52 -12.33 -1.59
C PHE A 128 9.79 -11.46 -1.64
N ARG A 129 9.67 -10.13 -1.74
CA ARG A 129 10.84 -9.24 -1.69
C ARG A 129 11.35 -9.13 -0.23
N MET A 130 12.62 -9.47 0.00
CA MET A 130 13.27 -9.53 1.32
C MET A 130 13.02 -8.31 2.23
N GLY A 131 12.89 -7.09 1.68
CA GLY A 131 12.59 -5.88 2.46
C GLY A 131 11.18 -5.79 3.03
N ARG A 132 10.28 -6.74 2.71
CA ARG A 132 8.85 -6.69 3.06
C ARG A 132 8.35 -7.93 3.81
N ILE A 133 9.27 -8.74 4.32
CA ILE A 133 8.97 -9.94 5.14
C ILE A 133 8.08 -9.59 6.33
N HIS A 134 8.20 -8.38 6.90
CA HIS A 134 7.39 -7.90 8.02
C HIS A 134 5.88 -7.86 7.73
N ILE A 135 5.46 -7.68 6.47
CA ILE A 135 4.04 -7.68 6.09
C ILE A 135 3.53 -9.13 6.11
N THR A 136 4.28 -10.03 5.46
CA THR A 136 3.94 -11.45 5.39
C THR A 136 3.95 -12.09 6.78
N SER A 137 4.91 -11.76 7.64
CA SER A 137 4.98 -12.29 9.00
C SER A 137 3.83 -11.79 9.88
N PHE A 138 3.37 -10.54 9.70
CA PHE A 138 2.22 -9.99 10.41
C PHE A 138 0.94 -10.77 10.08
N TYR A 139 0.58 -10.90 8.80
CA TYR A 139 -0.64 -11.63 8.42
C TYR A 139 -0.55 -13.13 8.65
N LEU A 140 0.63 -13.73 8.49
CA LEU A 140 0.84 -15.14 8.83
C LEU A 140 0.66 -15.38 10.34
N GLY A 141 1.23 -14.51 11.17
CA GLY A 141 1.04 -14.54 12.62
C GLY A 141 -0.44 -14.36 13.01
N LEU A 142 -1.14 -13.43 12.38
CA LEU A 142 -2.57 -13.19 12.62
C LEU A 142 -3.43 -14.38 12.17
N LEU A 143 -3.12 -15.00 11.03
CA LEU A 143 -3.77 -16.22 10.56
C LEU A 143 -3.56 -17.39 11.53
N LEU A 144 -2.33 -17.61 11.99
CA LEU A 144 -2.03 -18.64 12.97
C LEU A 144 -2.80 -18.41 14.28
N ALA A 145 -2.81 -17.17 14.78
CA ALA A 145 -3.59 -16.81 15.96
C ALA A 145 -5.09 -17.10 15.78
N MET A 146 -5.65 -16.78 14.61
CA MET A 146 -7.05 -17.07 14.29
C MET A 146 -7.35 -18.57 14.21
N LEU A 147 -6.47 -19.36 13.60
CA LEU A 147 -6.63 -20.81 13.50
C LEU A 147 -6.55 -21.47 14.88
N LEU A 148 -5.54 -21.10 15.68
CA LEU A 148 -5.38 -21.60 17.05
C LEU A 148 -6.56 -21.20 17.94
N GLY A 149 -7.01 -19.95 17.87
CA GLY A 149 -8.19 -19.50 18.60
C GLY A 149 -9.45 -20.25 18.18
N THR A 150 -9.66 -20.43 16.88
CA THR A 150 -10.81 -21.18 16.36
C THR A 150 -10.79 -22.64 16.82
N PHE A 151 -9.60 -23.27 16.82
CA PHE A 151 -9.43 -24.61 17.35
C PHE A 151 -9.68 -24.67 18.86
N GLY A 152 -9.25 -23.64 19.60
CA GLY A 152 -9.53 -23.52 21.04
C GLY A 152 -11.04 -23.47 21.35
N VAL A 153 -11.86 -22.86 20.47
CA VAL A 153 -13.33 -22.88 20.61
C VAL A 153 -13.89 -24.31 20.52
N LEU A 154 -13.26 -25.23 19.77
CA LEU A 154 -13.71 -26.63 19.68
C LEU A 154 -13.49 -27.42 20.99
N LEU A 155 -12.61 -26.93 21.87
CA LEU A 155 -12.21 -27.62 23.10
C LEU A 155 -13.00 -27.14 24.34
N VAL A 156 -13.87 -26.14 24.18
CA VAL A 156 -14.65 -25.47 25.26
C VAL A 156 -16.14 -25.75 25.12
#